data_AF-A0A6S8T3H4-F1
#
_entry.id   AF-A0A6S8T3H4-F1
#
_cell.length_a   1.000
_cell.length_b   1.000
_cell.length_c   1.000
_cell.angle_alpha   90.00
_cell.angle_beta   90.00
_cell.angle_gamma   90.00
#
_symmetry.space_group_name_H-M   'P 1'
#
loop_
_entity.id
_entity.type
_entity.pdbx_description
1 polymer ?
#
loop_
_entity_poly.entity_id
_entity_poly.type
_entity_poly.pdbx_seq_one_letter_code
_entity_poly.pdbx_strand_id
1 'polypeptide(L)'
;MLDLSEDPLEENIATCVEYLERMSKSNLLLEMELGITGGEEDGVDNSDVDSSKLYTQPEEVWQVYEALSKVPNGKFTVAAAFGNVHGVYSPGNVRLEPQILHNTQKFISEKLGGDDKKPVYFVFHGGSGSSTEDIQYAIEAGTIKMNIDTDTQWS
;
A
#
# COMPACT_ATOMS: atom_id res chain seq x y z
N MET A 1 9.65 -3.04 6.41
CA MET A 1 8.29 -3.30 5.94
C MET A 1 7.83 -4.58 6.60
N LEU A 2 6.57 -4.65 7.02
CA LEU A 2 5.89 -5.89 7.37
C LEU A 2 4.84 -6.14 6.30
N ASP A 3 5.05 -7.18 5.50
CA ASP A 3 4.05 -7.68 4.58
C ASP A 3 3.37 -8.88 5.21
N LEU A 4 2.14 -8.64 5.66
CA LEU A 4 1.19 -9.58 6.25
C LEU A 4 -0.11 -9.52 5.42
N SER A 5 -0.03 -9.15 4.15
CA SER A 5 -1.19 -8.89 3.30
C SER A 5 -2.03 -10.14 3.00
N GLU A 6 -1.43 -11.33 3.12
CA GLU A 6 -2.12 -12.61 3.00
C GLU A 6 -2.93 -12.99 4.26
N ASP A 7 -2.57 -12.41 5.41
CA ASP A 7 -3.23 -12.68 6.69
C ASP A 7 -4.57 -11.93 6.80
N PRO A 8 -5.49 -12.37 7.68
CA PRO A 8 -6.69 -11.61 7.99
C PRO A 8 -6.35 -10.17 8.42
N LEU A 9 -7.10 -9.18 7.91
CA LEU A 9 -6.84 -7.76 8.15
C LEU A 9 -6.65 -7.42 9.63
N GLU A 10 -7.46 -7.99 10.52
CA GLU A 10 -7.37 -7.77 11.97
C GLU A 10 -6.03 -8.28 12.55
N GLU A 11 -5.54 -9.42 12.08
CA GLU A 11 -4.27 -10.02 12.52
C GLU A 11 -3.06 -9.23 11.99
N ASN A 12 -3.13 -8.79 10.73
CA ASN A 12 -2.14 -7.90 10.12
C ASN A 12 -2.03 -6.58 10.91
N ILE A 13 -3.17 -5.91 11.16
CA ILE A 13 -3.22 -4.66 11.94
C ILE A 13 -2.67 -4.88 13.35
N ALA A 14 -3.11 -5.93 14.06
CA ALA A 14 -2.69 -6.20 15.43
C ALA A 14 -1.17 -6.39 15.52
N THR A 15 -0.60 -7.16 14.60
CA THR A 15 0.85 -7.39 14.54
C THR A 15 1.60 -6.11 14.17
N CYS A 16 1.12 -5.34 13.20
CA CYS A 16 1.70 -4.06 12.83
C CYS A 16 1.71 -3.06 14.00
N VAL A 17 0.66 -3.00 14.80
CA VAL A 17 0.61 -2.17 16.02
C VAL A 17 1.68 -2.59 17.02
N GLU A 18 1.81 -3.88 17.32
CA GLU A 18 2.83 -4.40 18.25
C GLU A 18 4.25 -4.00 17.81
N TYR A 19 4.55 -4.17 16.52
CA TYR A 19 5.86 -3.79 15.97
C TYR A 19 6.05 -2.28 15.95
N LEU A 20 5.03 -1.50 15.60
CA LEU A 20 5.11 -0.05 15.59
C LEU A 20 5.39 0.51 16.99
N GLU A 21 4.81 -0.07 18.05
CA GLU A 21 5.10 0.32 19.44
C GLU A 21 6.55 0.09 19.86
N ARG A 22 7.20 -0.93 19.27
CA ARG A 22 8.63 -1.20 19.49
C ARG A 22 9.49 -0.27 18.64
N MET A 23 9.13 -0.08 17.38
CA MET A 23 9.84 0.74 16.40
C MET A 23 9.81 2.23 16.74
N SER A 24 8.70 2.73 17.30
CA SER A 24 8.55 4.14 17.68
C SER A 24 9.54 4.56 18.77
N LYS A 25 9.92 3.65 19.68
CA LYS A 25 10.94 3.86 20.71
C LYS A 25 12.35 4.04 20.13
N SER A 26 12.55 3.66 18.86
CA SER A 26 13.81 3.78 18.13
C SER A 26 13.72 4.74 16.94
N ASN A 27 12.64 5.54 16.84
CA ASN A 27 12.39 6.45 15.72
C ASN A 27 12.48 5.77 14.34
N LEU A 28 11.99 4.53 14.26
CA LEU A 28 11.90 3.76 13.02
C LEU A 28 10.50 3.91 12.42
N LEU A 29 10.43 3.95 11.09
CA LEU A 29 9.20 3.98 10.32
C LEU A 29 8.78 2.55 9.96
N LEU A 30 7.50 2.22 10.14
CA LEU A 30 6.91 0.95 9.71
C LEU A 30 6.16 1.14 8.38
N GLU A 31 6.60 0.48 7.33
CA GLU A 31 5.79 0.29 6.12
C GLU A 31 4.98 -0.99 6.31
N MET A 32 3.66 -0.92 6.14
CA MET A 32 2.78 -2.08 6.14
C MET A 32 2.09 -2.26 4.79
N GLU A 33 1.65 -3.46 4.47
CA GLU A 33 0.95 -3.78 3.21
C GLU A 33 -0.49 -4.24 3.43
N LEU A 34 -1.38 -3.77 2.54
CA LEU A 34 -2.79 -4.13 2.44
C LEU A 34 -3.12 -4.61 1.04
N GLY A 35 -3.90 -5.70 0.97
CA GLY A 35 -4.20 -6.38 -0.28
C GLY A 35 -2.97 -7.05 -0.87
N ILE A 36 -3.17 -7.91 -1.86
CA ILE A 36 -2.10 -8.70 -2.44
C ILE A 36 -1.57 -7.98 -3.67
N THR A 37 -0.26 -7.76 -3.72
CA THR A 37 0.41 -7.35 -4.95
C THR A 37 0.43 -8.52 -5.93
N GLY A 38 -0.07 -8.32 -7.14
CA GLY A 38 -0.16 -9.39 -8.12
C GLY A 38 1.21 -9.86 -8.61
N GLY A 39 1.23 -11.05 -9.19
CA GLY A 39 2.41 -11.58 -9.88
C GLY A 39 3.43 -12.29 -8.99
N GLU A 40 4.64 -12.52 -9.50
CA GLU A 40 5.68 -13.28 -8.79
C GLU A 40 6.75 -12.35 -8.17
N GLU A 41 7.05 -12.56 -6.89
CA GLU A 41 8.18 -11.95 -6.17
C GLU A 41 8.88 -13.03 -5.34
N ASP A 42 10.22 -13.07 -5.38
CA ASP A 42 11.06 -13.98 -4.58
C ASP A 42 10.64 -15.46 -4.60
N GLY A 43 10.01 -15.92 -5.69
CA GLY A 43 9.52 -17.30 -5.88
C GLY A 43 8.12 -17.57 -5.31
N VAL A 44 7.41 -16.53 -4.87
CA VAL A 44 6.00 -16.56 -4.47
C VAL A 44 5.15 -15.99 -5.61
N ASP A 45 4.27 -16.81 -6.19
CA ASP A 45 3.42 -16.44 -7.33
C ASP A 45 1.98 -16.14 -6.89
N ASN A 46 1.57 -14.87 -7.03
CA ASN A 46 0.23 -14.37 -6.74
C ASN A 46 -0.65 -14.26 -8.01
N SER A 47 -0.30 -14.91 -9.12
CA SER A 47 -1.05 -14.78 -10.38
C SER A 47 -2.47 -15.36 -10.32
N ASP A 48 -2.73 -16.31 -9.41
CA ASP A 48 -4.02 -17.01 -9.26
C ASP A 48 -4.91 -16.46 -8.13
N VAL A 49 -4.51 -15.36 -7.47
CA VAL A 49 -5.28 -14.80 -6.36
C VAL A 49 -6.60 -14.17 -6.83
N ASP A 50 -7.61 -14.20 -5.97
CA ASP A 50 -8.91 -13.58 -6.26
C ASP A 50 -8.71 -12.08 -6.55
N SER A 51 -9.23 -11.63 -7.69
CA SER A 51 -9.11 -10.24 -8.15
C SER A 51 -9.53 -9.20 -7.11
N SER A 52 -10.48 -9.52 -6.22
CA SER A 52 -10.90 -8.63 -5.14
C SER A 52 -9.78 -8.31 -4.14
N LYS A 53 -8.80 -9.20 -3.99
CA LYS A 53 -7.63 -8.99 -3.11
C LYS A 53 -6.58 -8.07 -3.74
N LEU A 54 -6.62 -7.86 -5.06
CA LEU A 54 -5.70 -6.97 -5.77
C LEU A 54 -6.07 -5.48 -5.65
N TYR A 55 -7.23 -5.18 -5.05
CA TYR A 55 -7.77 -3.83 -4.92
C TYR A 55 -8.26 -3.58 -3.49
N THR A 56 -7.43 -2.89 -2.72
CA THR A 56 -7.74 -2.46 -1.35
C THR A 56 -8.93 -1.50 -1.33
N GLN A 57 -9.77 -1.61 -0.30
CA GLN A 57 -10.91 -0.72 -0.08
C GLN A 57 -10.55 0.43 0.88
N PRO A 58 -11.08 1.66 0.67
CA PRO A 58 -10.87 2.79 1.57
C PRO A 58 -11.15 2.49 3.05
N GLU A 59 -12.16 1.66 3.34
CA GLU A 59 -12.55 1.23 4.68
C GLU A 59 -11.46 0.41 5.36
N GLU A 60 -10.71 -0.41 4.62
CA GLU A 60 -9.61 -1.23 5.15
C GLU A 60 -8.42 -0.34 5.52
N VAL A 61 -8.09 0.63 4.65
CA VAL A 61 -7.05 1.62 4.94
C VAL A 61 -7.44 2.50 6.13
N TRP A 62 -8.74 2.79 6.31
CA TRP A 62 -9.21 3.50 7.50
C TRP A 62 -8.98 2.70 8.78
N GLN A 63 -9.24 1.39 8.80
CA GLN A 63 -8.98 0.55 9.97
C GLN A 63 -7.50 0.55 10.34
N VAL A 64 -6.62 0.44 9.34
CA VAL A 64 -5.17 0.62 9.51
C VAL A 64 -4.84 1.98 10.10
N TYR A 65 -5.28 3.05 9.45
CA TYR A 65 -4.97 4.41 9.86
C TYR A 65 -5.43 4.67 11.31
N GLU A 66 -6.66 4.28 11.64
CA GLU A 66 -7.22 4.47 12.98
C GLU A 66 -6.43 3.69 14.04
N ALA A 67 -6.02 2.46 13.75
CA ALA A 67 -5.27 1.63 14.69
C ALA A 67 -3.82 2.12 14.88
N LEU A 68 -3.07 2.31 13.79
CA LEU A 68 -1.65 2.65 13.85
C LEU A 68 -1.42 4.09 14.33
N SER A 69 -2.33 5.03 14.05
CA SER A 69 -2.23 6.42 14.52
C SER A 69 -2.37 6.57 16.04
N LYS A 70 -2.89 5.55 16.73
CA LYS A 70 -2.97 5.53 18.20
C LYS A 70 -1.60 5.26 18.85
N VAL A 71 -0.62 4.74 18.09
CA VAL A 71 0.71 4.43 18.63
C VAL A 71 1.52 5.71 18.85
N PRO A 72 1.92 6.04 20.10
CA PRO A 72 2.67 7.26 20.38
C PRO A 72 3.99 7.31 19.62
N ASN A 73 4.24 8.44 18.94
CA ASN A 73 5.41 8.65 18.07
C ASN A 73 5.55 7.62 16.93
N GLY A 74 4.50 6.84 16.65
CA GLY A 74 4.46 5.91 15.53
C GLY A 74 4.54 6.68 14.21
N LYS A 75 5.39 6.21 13.30
CA LYS A 75 5.45 6.69 11.92
C LYS A 75 5.23 5.49 11.02
N PHE A 76 4.29 5.60 10.11
CA PHE A 76 3.96 4.50 9.22
C PHE A 76 3.62 4.99 7.82
N THR A 77 3.75 4.06 6.87
CA THR A 77 3.29 4.20 5.49
C THR A 77 2.46 2.98 5.12
N VAL A 78 1.56 3.14 4.16
CA VAL A 78 0.67 2.07 3.71
C VAL A 78 0.98 1.75 2.25
N ALA A 79 1.45 0.54 1.97
CA ALA A 79 1.38 -0.04 0.65
C ALA A 79 -0.03 -0.60 0.47
N ALA A 80 -0.83 0.04 -0.38
CA ALA A 80 -2.17 -0.43 -0.69
C ALA A 80 -2.14 -1.10 -2.06
N ALA A 81 -2.79 -2.25 -2.21
CA ALA A 81 -2.98 -2.87 -3.51
C ALA A 81 -4.00 -2.07 -4.33
N PHE A 82 -3.62 -1.59 -5.51
CA PHE A 82 -4.50 -0.93 -6.48
C PHE A 82 -4.30 -1.49 -7.89
N GLY A 83 -4.14 -2.81 -7.98
CA GLY A 83 -3.80 -3.50 -9.22
C GLY A 83 -2.33 -3.41 -9.63
N ASN A 84 -1.46 -3.07 -8.68
CA ASN A 84 -0.01 -3.13 -8.84
C ASN A 84 0.50 -4.57 -8.79
N VAL A 85 1.60 -4.83 -9.49
CA VAL A 85 2.10 -6.17 -9.77
C VAL A 85 3.64 -6.17 -9.71
N HIS A 86 4.23 -7.19 -9.10
CA HIS A 86 5.68 -7.40 -9.12
C HIS A 86 6.15 -8.08 -10.42
N GLY A 87 7.33 -7.71 -10.90
CA GLY A 87 7.86 -8.15 -12.19
C GLY A 87 7.40 -7.31 -13.40
N VAL A 88 7.55 -7.87 -14.59
CA VAL A 88 7.04 -7.28 -15.85
C VAL A 88 5.95 -8.19 -16.40
N TYR A 89 4.70 -7.75 -16.31
CA TYR A 89 3.55 -8.55 -16.75
C TYR A 89 3.08 -8.20 -18.16
N SER A 90 2.55 -9.23 -18.83
CA SER A 90 1.89 -9.06 -20.12
C SER A 90 0.62 -8.20 -19.96
N PRO A 91 0.33 -7.27 -20.88
CA PRO A 91 -0.88 -6.45 -20.81
C PRO A 91 -2.14 -7.32 -20.74
N GLY A 92 -2.95 -7.17 -19.68
CA GLY A 92 -4.33 -7.71 -19.66
C GLY A 92 -4.81 -8.45 -18.40
N ASN A 93 -3.94 -8.87 -17.48
CA ASN A 93 -4.38 -9.69 -16.31
C ASN A 93 -4.75 -8.87 -15.08
N VAL A 94 -4.04 -7.77 -14.81
CA VAL A 94 -4.31 -6.84 -13.71
C VAL A 94 -4.10 -5.43 -14.24
N ARG A 95 -4.95 -4.48 -13.83
CA ARG A 95 -4.89 -3.09 -14.29
C ARG A 95 -4.68 -2.18 -13.09
N LEU A 96 -3.69 -1.30 -13.18
CA LEU A 96 -3.54 -0.23 -12.19
C LEU A 96 -4.82 0.62 -12.13
N GLU A 97 -5.32 0.82 -10.92
CA GLU A 97 -6.44 1.71 -10.60
C GLU A 97 -6.04 2.73 -9.53
N PRO A 98 -5.13 3.69 -9.83
CA PRO A 98 -4.64 4.62 -8.80
C PRO A 98 -5.73 5.57 -8.28
N GLN A 99 -6.91 5.60 -8.91
CA GLN A 99 -8.12 6.26 -8.39
C GLN A 99 -8.51 5.74 -6.99
N ILE A 100 -8.17 4.48 -6.66
CA ILE A 100 -8.36 3.91 -5.32
C ILE A 100 -7.63 4.75 -4.26
N LEU A 101 -6.42 5.22 -4.54
CA LEU A 101 -5.64 6.05 -3.62
C LEU A 101 -6.33 7.39 -3.36
N HIS A 102 -6.84 8.04 -4.42
CA HIS A 102 -7.61 9.29 -4.31
C HIS A 102 -8.90 9.11 -3.51
N ASN A 103 -9.64 8.04 -3.79
CA ASN A 103 -10.87 7.70 -3.06
C ASN A 103 -10.58 7.47 -1.58
N THR A 104 -9.46 6.80 -1.28
CA THR A 104 -9.02 6.53 0.08
C THR A 104 -8.64 7.81 0.82
N GLN A 105 -7.86 8.71 0.22
CA GLN A 105 -7.56 10.00 0.85
C GLN A 105 -8.82 10.79 1.14
N LYS A 106 -9.76 10.84 0.19
CA LYS A 106 -11.03 11.53 0.38
C LYS A 106 -11.81 10.94 1.55
N PHE A 107 -11.96 9.61 1.58
CA PHE A 107 -12.68 8.90 2.65
C PHE A 107 -12.08 9.19 4.03
N ILE A 108 -10.76 9.05 4.17
CA ILE A 108 -10.08 9.24 5.45
C ILE A 108 -10.05 10.72 5.84
N SER A 109 -9.84 11.63 4.90
CA SER A 109 -9.94 13.07 5.12
C SER A 109 -11.31 13.44 5.70
N GLU A 110 -12.40 12.92 5.13
CA GLU A 110 -13.77 13.14 5.62
C GLU A 110 -13.97 12.57 7.04
N LYS A 111 -13.43 11.38 7.34
CA LYS A 111 -13.46 10.80 8.70
C LYS A 111 -12.72 11.65 9.74
N LEU A 112 -11.68 12.37 9.32
CA LEU A 112 -10.86 13.23 10.16
C LEU A 112 -11.34 14.69 10.24
N GLY A 113 -12.49 15.01 9.63
CA GLY A 113 -13.07 16.36 9.65
C GLY A 113 -12.68 17.24 8.45
N GLY A 114 -11.86 16.73 7.53
CA GLY A 114 -11.67 17.31 6.20
C GLY A 114 -10.58 18.36 6.06
N ASP A 115 -9.81 18.67 7.10
CA ASP A 115 -8.75 19.69 7.02
C ASP A 115 -7.52 19.20 6.24
N ASP A 116 -7.01 18.02 6.60
CA ASP A 116 -5.94 17.36 5.84
C ASP A 116 -6.53 16.57 4.68
N LYS A 117 -6.14 16.92 3.44
CA LYS A 117 -6.62 16.27 2.22
C LYS A 117 -5.83 15.02 1.85
N LYS A 118 -4.67 14.78 2.45
CA LYS A 118 -3.83 13.61 2.17
C LYS A 118 -3.26 13.01 3.47
N PRO A 119 -4.13 12.56 4.39
CA PRO A 119 -3.69 12.03 5.68
C PRO A 119 -2.86 10.74 5.59
N VAL A 120 -3.00 9.96 4.51
CA VAL A 120 -2.25 8.71 4.34
C VAL A 120 -0.99 8.93 3.50
N TYR A 121 0.12 8.33 3.92
CA TYR A 121 1.34 8.26 3.14
C TYR A 121 1.45 6.92 2.44
N PHE A 122 1.18 6.92 1.13
CA PHE A 122 1.14 5.71 0.33
C PHE A 122 2.52 5.31 -0.19
N VAL A 123 2.66 3.99 -0.38
CA VAL A 123 3.78 3.38 -1.09
C VAL A 123 3.25 2.65 -2.31
N PHE A 124 3.90 2.88 -3.46
CA PHE A 124 3.59 2.21 -4.71
C PHE A 124 4.58 1.07 -4.95
N HIS A 125 4.15 -0.16 -4.68
CA HIS A 125 4.89 -1.37 -5.04
C HIS A 125 4.72 -1.71 -6.52
N GLY A 126 5.59 -2.55 -7.08
CA GLY A 126 5.48 -2.92 -8.50
C GLY A 126 5.59 -1.75 -9.50
N GLY A 127 6.47 -0.78 -9.23
CA GLY A 127 6.59 0.42 -10.07
C GLY A 127 7.19 0.16 -11.46
N SER A 128 7.90 -0.95 -11.66
CA SER A 128 8.52 -1.28 -12.94
C SER A 128 7.49 -1.52 -14.05
N GLY A 129 7.75 -0.99 -15.24
CA GLY A 129 6.83 -1.08 -16.38
C GLY A 129 5.54 -0.24 -16.28
N SER A 130 5.33 0.51 -15.19
CA SER A 130 4.19 1.42 -15.04
C SER A 130 4.28 2.63 -15.97
N SER A 131 3.13 3.13 -16.44
CA SER A 131 3.09 4.34 -17.28
C SER A 131 3.49 5.58 -16.48
N THR A 132 4.05 6.59 -17.15
CA THR A 132 4.38 7.86 -16.49
C THR A 132 3.12 8.56 -15.97
N GLU A 133 2.01 8.43 -16.68
CA GLU A 133 0.71 8.97 -16.33
C GLU A 133 0.17 8.35 -15.03
N ASP A 134 0.22 7.02 -14.89
CA ASP A 134 -0.24 6.33 -13.67
C ASP A 134 0.64 6.68 -12.47
N ILE A 135 1.97 6.77 -12.67
CA ILE A 135 2.91 7.18 -11.62
C ILE A 135 2.59 8.61 -11.15
N GLN A 136 2.42 9.56 -12.07
CA GLN A 136 2.09 10.94 -11.73
C GLN A 136 0.75 11.02 -10.99
N TYR A 137 -0.26 10.28 -11.46
CA TYR A 137 -1.58 10.25 -10.85
C TYR A 137 -1.56 9.66 -9.43
N ALA A 138 -0.74 8.64 -9.17
CA ALA A 138 -0.52 8.07 -7.85
C ALA A 138 0.22 9.04 -6.89
N ILE A 139 1.21 9.79 -7.40
CA ILE A 139 1.91 10.84 -6.63
C ILE A 139 0.93 11.94 -6.20
N GLU A 140 0.02 12.34 -7.09
CA GLU A 140 -1.04 13.30 -6.75
C GLU A 140 -1.94 12.81 -5.62
N ALA A 141 -2.10 11.50 -5.43
CA ALA A 141 -2.86 10.89 -4.34
C ALA A 141 -2.10 10.80 -3.00
N GLY A 142 -0.86 11.26 -2.90
CA GLY A 142 -0.05 11.13 -1.68
C GLY A 142 0.84 9.89 -1.63
N THR A 143 1.16 9.30 -2.78
CA THR A 143 2.28 8.35 -2.89
C THR A 143 3.59 9.09 -2.65
N ILE A 144 4.37 8.63 -1.66
CA ILE A 144 5.65 9.27 -1.28
C ILE A 144 6.87 8.37 -1.51
N LYS A 145 6.65 7.09 -1.80
CA LYS A 145 7.67 6.09 -2.09
C LYS A 145 7.16 5.19 -3.20
N MET A 146 8.02 4.86 -4.15
CA MET A 146 7.74 3.89 -5.20
C MET A 146 8.88 2.88 -5.22
N ASN A 147 8.56 1.58 -5.26
CA ASN A 147 9.54 0.52 -5.39
C ASN A 147 9.87 0.32 -6.88
N ILE A 148 11.15 0.17 -7.18
CA ILE A 148 11.65 -0.15 -8.52
C ILE A 148 12.67 -1.29 -8.36
N ASP A 149 12.52 -2.33 -9.16
CA ASP A 149 13.43 -3.48 -9.12
C ASP A 149 13.65 -4.07 -10.50
N THR A 150 12.63 -4.64 -11.14
CA THR A 150 12.77 -5.35 -12.42
C THR A 150 13.39 -4.49 -13.52
N ASP A 151 12.98 -3.22 -13.65
CA ASP A 151 13.58 -2.29 -14.61
C ASP A 151 15.07 -2.03 -14.33
N THR A 152 15.48 -2.02 -13.06
CA THR A 152 16.87 -1.81 -12.64
C THR A 152 17.73 -3.08 -12.68
N GLN A 153 17.12 -4.26 -12.57
CA GLN A 153 17.82 -5.54 -12.78
C GLN A 153 18.17 -5.75 -14.25
N TRP A 154 17.33 -5.27 -15.16
CA TRP A 154 17.56 -5.37 -16.60
C TRP A 154 18.64 -4.41 -17.11
N SER A 155 18.75 -3.21 -16.52
CA SER A 155 19.52 -2.06 -17.04
C SER A 155 21.02 -2.12 -16.83
#